data_AF-A0A8T5TX37-F1
#
_entry.id   AF-A0A8T5TX37-F1
#
_cell.length_a   1.000
_cell.length_b   1.000
_cell.length_c   1.000
_cell.angle_alpha   90.00
_cell.angle_beta   90.00
_cell.angle_gamma   90.00
#
_symmetry.space_group_name_H-M   'P 1'
#
loop_
_entity.id
_entity.type
_entity.pdbx_description
1 polymer ?
#
loop_
_entity_poly.entity_id
_entity_poly.type
_entity_poly.pdbx_seq_one_letter_code
_entity_poly.pdbx_strand_id
1 'polypeptide(L)'
;MIEELRAKLKELDAKKQELQPKIDKIDEKKAEEILELNKKYDHMILDVNVEVEAFEQKIMDNLIDLFSKVIMDEFEQKRSTSEYSLTDNFKQFRDAISEIEFFPKELVERLDKVIEGDLIENVAYDLQKIESEYKRL
;
A
#
# COMPACT_ATOMS: atom_id res chain seq x y z
N MET A 1 -5.42 -15.72 72.41
CA MET A 1 -5.95 -16.37 71.19
C MET A 1 -6.90 -15.48 70.39
N ILE A 2 -8.10 -15.10 70.86
CA ILE A 2 -9.01 -14.22 70.08
C ILE A 2 -8.46 -12.80 69.88
N GLU A 3 -7.79 -12.24 70.90
CA GLU A 3 -7.18 -10.90 70.78
C GLU A 3 -5.96 -10.88 69.85
N GLU A 4 -5.12 -11.92 69.85
CA GLU A 4 -4.03 -12.07 68.88
C GLU A 4 -4.54 -12.20 67.44
N LEU A 5 -5.65 -12.91 67.23
CA LEU A 5 -6.32 -12.98 65.93
C LEU A 5 -6.83 -11.62 65.47
N ARG A 6 -7.41 -10.82 66.38
CA ARG A 6 -7.83 -9.44 66.08
C ARG A 6 -6.64 -8.51 65.79
N ALA A 7 -5.53 -8.67 66.50
CA ALA A 7 -4.31 -7.90 66.25
C ALA A 7 -3.72 -8.22 64.87
N LYS A 8 -3.62 -9.50 64.51
CA LYS A 8 -3.16 -9.94 63.18
C LYS A 8 -4.08 -9.47 62.04
N LEU A 9 -5.40 -9.44 62.27
CA LEU A 9 -6.36 -8.90 61.29
C LEU A 9 -6.19 -7.39 61.06
N LYS A 10 -5.98 -6.61 62.14
CA LYS A 10 -5.65 -5.18 62.01
C LYS A 10 -4.34 -4.94 61.27
N GLU A 11 -3.33 -5.77 61.53
CA GLU A 11 -2.04 -5.70 60.84
C GLU A 11 -2.17 -6.03 59.35
N LEU A 12 -3.05 -6.98 59.00
CA LEU A 12 -3.37 -7.32 57.62
C LEU A 12 -4.06 -6.16 56.89
N ASP A 13 -5.03 -5.51 57.52
CA ASP A 13 -5.72 -4.36 56.94
C ASP A 13 -4.79 -3.16 56.78
N ALA A 14 -3.92 -2.90 57.76
CA ALA A 14 -2.90 -1.85 57.65
C ALA A 14 -1.94 -2.12 56.47
N LYS A 15 -1.47 -3.36 56.32
CA LYS A 15 -0.63 -3.75 55.17
C LYS A 15 -1.36 -3.65 53.84
N LYS A 16 -2.65 -4.01 53.78
CA LYS A 16 -3.47 -3.84 52.57
C LYS A 16 -3.61 -2.37 52.19
N GLN A 17 -3.91 -1.50 53.16
CA GLN A 17 -4.03 -0.07 52.93
C GLN A 17 -2.70 0.58 52.50
N GLU A 18 -1.55 0.04 52.95
CA GLU A 18 -0.24 0.52 52.52
C GLU A 18 0.17 0.01 51.13
N LEU A 19 -0.18 -1.24 50.81
CA LEU A 19 0.19 -1.87 49.55
C LEU A 19 -0.74 -1.48 48.40
N GLN A 20 -2.03 -1.23 48.65
CA GLN A 20 -2.98 -0.84 47.62
C GLN A 20 -2.53 0.38 46.80
N PRO A 21 -2.11 1.52 47.38
CA PRO A 21 -1.64 2.66 46.59
C PRO A 21 -0.31 2.38 45.86
N LYS A 22 0.48 1.40 46.31
CA LYS A 22 1.68 0.95 45.58
C LYS A 22 1.28 0.11 44.37
N ILE A 23 0.26 -0.74 44.49
CA ILE A 23 -0.32 -1.51 43.39
C ILE A 23 -0.96 -0.56 42.37
N ASP A 24 -1.78 0.39 42.81
CA ASP A 24 -2.46 1.34 41.92
C ASP A 24 -1.43 2.16 41.10
N LYS A 25 -0.33 2.61 41.72
CA LYS A 25 0.78 3.28 41.02
C LYS A 25 1.50 2.40 40.00
N ILE A 26 1.63 1.11 40.28
CA ILE A 26 2.24 0.15 39.34
C ILE A 26 1.31 -0.04 38.14
N ASP A 27 0.00 -0.15 38.38
CA ASP A 27 -0.99 -0.30 37.32
C ASP A 27 -1.11 0.96 36.45
N GLU A 28 -1.06 2.15 37.04
CA GLU A 28 -1.00 3.43 36.30
C GLU A 28 0.24 3.49 35.40
N LYS A 29 1.43 3.22 35.95
CA LYS A 29 2.67 3.19 35.15
C LYS A 29 2.61 2.17 34.02
N LYS A 30 2.07 0.98 34.31
CA LYS A 30 1.91 -0.07 33.30
C LYS A 30 0.96 0.39 32.19
N ALA A 31 -0.13 1.08 32.52
CA ALA A 31 -1.05 1.62 31.53
C ALA A 31 -0.40 2.71 30.66
N GLU A 32 0.38 3.60 31.27
CA GLU A 32 1.16 4.62 30.55
C GLU A 32 2.18 4.00 29.60
N GLU A 33 2.98 3.04 30.08
CA GLU A 33 3.98 2.34 29.26
C GLU A 33 3.34 1.62 28.07
N ILE A 34 2.19 0.93 28.27
CA ILE A 34 1.46 0.28 27.17
C ILE A 34 0.98 1.30 26.14
N LEU A 35 0.50 2.46 26.59
CA LEU A 35 0.00 3.50 25.70
C LEU A 35 1.12 4.13 24.88
N GLU A 36 2.28 4.42 25.49
CA GLU A 36 3.47 4.87 24.76
C GLU A 36 3.99 3.83 23.78
N LEU A 37 4.03 2.56 24.20
CA LEU A 37 4.46 1.46 23.35
C LEU A 37 3.56 1.32 22.12
N ASN A 38 2.25 1.35 22.31
CA ASN A 38 1.27 1.28 21.21
C ASN A 38 1.46 2.46 20.25
N LYS A 39 1.56 3.69 20.75
CA LYS A 39 1.82 4.87 19.90
C LYS A 39 3.08 4.70 19.05
N LYS A 40 4.16 4.19 19.65
CA LYS A 40 5.42 3.95 18.93
C LYS A 40 5.23 2.92 17.81
N TYR A 41 4.57 1.80 18.09
CA TYR A 41 4.32 0.78 17.07
C TYR A 41 3.37 1.26 15.98
N ASP A 42 2.32 2.02 16.34
CA ASP A 42 1.41 2.64 15.37
C ASP A 42 2.18 3.58 14.43
N HIS A 43 3.08 4.41 14.96
CA HIS A 43 3.95 5.25 14.14
C HIS A 43 4.86 4.43 13.22
N MET A 44 5.51 3.37 13.72
CA MET A 44 6.35 2.52 12.89
C MET A 44 5.55 1.83 11.78
N ILE A 45 4.31 1.41 12.06
CA ILE A 45 3.43 0.80 11.05
C ILE A 45 3.05 1.84 9.99
N LEU A 46 2.71 3.06 10.42
CA LEU A 46 2.40 4.16 9.49
C LEU A 46 3.60 4.48 8.59
N ASP A 47 4.79 4.61 9.16
CA ASP A 47 6.01 4.90 8.39
C ASP A 47 6.29 3.81 7.36
N VAL A 48 6.22 2.53 7.75
CA VAL A 48 6.41 1.40 6.83
C VAL A 48 5.32 1.37 5.75
N ASN A 49 4.06 1.61 6.11
CA ASN A 49 2.99 1.66 5.12
C ASN A 49 3.21 2.81 4.11
N VAL A 50 3.64 3.98 4.57
CA VAL A 50 3.99 5.11 3.69
C VAL A 50 5.14 4.75 2.75
N GLU A 51 6.17 4.05 3.23
CA GLU A 51 7.26 3.56 2.38
C GLU A 51 6.79 2.56 1.34
N VAL A 52 5.92 1.60 1.72
CA VAL A 52 5.34 0.63 0.80
C VAL A 52 4.48 1.32 -0.24
N GLU A 53 3.57 2.21 0.16
CA GLU A 53 2.73 2.97 -0.77
C GLU A 53 3.56 3.83 -1.74
N ALA A 54 4.62 4.48 -1.25
CA ALA A 54 5.52 5.26 -2.10
C ALA A 54 6.28 4.38 -3.11
N PHE A 55 6.67 3.17 -2.70
CA PHE A 55 7.33 2.22 -3.58
C PHE A 55 6.38 1.64 -4.63
N GLU A 56 5.16 1.25 -4.24
CA GLU A 56 4.11 0.81 -5.16
C GLU A 56 3.78 1.89 -6.19
N GLN A 57 3.63 3.15 -5.74
CA GLN A 57 3.41 4.29 -6.63
C GLN A 57 4.56 4.45 -7.63
N LYS A 58 5.81 4.34 -7.18
CA LYS A 58 6.98 4.43 -8.07
C LYS A 58 6.99 3.32 -9.12
N ILE A 59 6.58 2.11 -8.75
CA ILE A 59 6.44 1.02 -9.73
C ILE A 59 5.32 1.35 -10.72
N MET A 60 4.16 1.81 -10.23
CA MET A 60 3.05 2.23 -11.09
C MET A 60 3.48 3.31 -12.09
N ASP A 61 4.16 4.37 -11.65
CA ASP A 61 4.63 5.45 -12.51
C ASP A 61 5.53 4.91 -13.63
N ASN A 62 6.47 4.02 -13.29
CA ASN A 62 7.34 3.36 -14.27
C ASN A 62 6.56 2.48 -15.25
N LEU A 63 5.54 1.76 -14.79
CA LEU A 63 4.70 0.92 -15.65
C LEU A 63 3.88 1.79 -16.62
N ILE A 64 3.36 2.93 -16.17
CA ILE A 64 2.64 3.87 -17.02
C ILE A 64 3.59 4.54 -18.02
N ASP A 65 4.83 4.89 -17.63
CA ASP A 65 5.86 5.36 -18.55
C ASP A 65 6.15 4.34 -19.67
N LEU A 66 6.32 3.07 -19.28
CA LEU A 66 6.53 1.98 -20.22
C LEU A 66 5.31 1.77 -21.13
N PHE A 67 4.10 1.83 -20.58
CA PHE A 67 2.86 1.78 -21.34
C PHE A 67 2.83 2.89 -22.39
N SER A 68 2.97 4.15 -21.99
CA SER A 68 2.98 5.31 -22.91
C SER A 68 4.02 5.14 -24.02
N LYS A 69 5.23 4.68 -23.66
CA LYS A 69 6.30 4.44 -24.63
C LYS A 69 5.91 3.36 -25.64
N VAL A 70 5.41 2.21 -25.19
CA VAL A 70 5.02 1.10 -26.08
C VAL A 70 3.89 1.52 -27.02
N ILE A 71 2.91 2.28 -26.54
CA ILE A 71 1.82 2.82 -27.38
C ILE A 71 2.39 3.77 -28.44
N MET A 72 3.29 4.68 -28.06
CA MET A 72 3.90 5.63 -29.00
C MET A 72 4.81 4.95 -30.03
N ASP A 73 5.65 4.01 -29.60
CA ASP A 73 6.51 3.24 -30.49
C ASP A 73 5.68 2.47 -31.53
N GLU A 74 4.58 1.84 -31.10
CA GLU A 74 3.66 1.13 -32.00
C GLU A 74 2.98 2.10 -32.97
N PHE A 75 2.52 3.25 -32.48
CA PHE A 75 1.89 4.28 -33.29
C PHE A 75 2.83 4.85 -34.37
N GLU A 76 4.09 5.12 -34.02
CA GLU A 76 5.11 5.60 -34.96
C GLU A 76 5.49 4.55 -36.01
N GLN A 77 5.56 3.28 -35.60
CA GLN A 77 5.82 2.18 -36.53
C GLN A 77 4.69 2.01 -37.54
N LYS A 78 3.42 2.11 -37.10
CA LYS A 78 2.26 2.07 -38.00
C LYS A 78 2.23 3.25 -38.97
N ARG A 79 2.68 4.43 -38.57
CA ARG A 79 2.84 5.57 -39.50
C ARG A 79 3.93 5.36 -40.53
N SER A 80 4.91 4.52 -40.23
CA SER A 80 6.10 4.28 -41.06
C SER A 80 5.96 3.08 -42.01
N THR A 81 4.98 2.21 -41.78
CA THR A 81 4.79 0.96 -42.53
C THR A 81 3.38 0.89 -43.12
N SER A 82 3.25 0.35 -44.34
CA SER A 82 1.97 0.26 -45.06
C SER A 82 1.12 -0.96 -44.66
N GLU A 83 1.67 -1.85 -43.81
CA GLU A 83 1.00 -3.06 -43.33
C GLU A 83 0.51 -2.85 -41.90
N TYR A 84 -0.77 -3.17 -41.66
CA TYR A 84 -1.41 -3.02 -40.36
C TYR A 84 -1.13 -4.25 -39.47
N SER A 85 0.14 -4.52 -39.17
CA SER A 85 0.55 -5.62 -38.30
C SER A 85 1.15 -5.08 -36.99
N LEU A 86 0.64 -5.56 -35.85
CA LEU A 86 1.18 -5.21 -34.54
C LEU A 86 2.57 -5.79 -34.31
N THR A 87 3.43 -5.02 -33.67
CA THR A 87 4.78 -5.49 -33.32
C THR A 87 4.76 -6.60 -32.27
N ASP A 88 5.79 -7.45 -32.31
CA ASP A 88 5.99 -8.46 -31.27
C ASP A 88 6.25 -7.81 -29.90
N ASN A 89 6.87 -6.62 -29.87
CA ASN A 89 7.08 -5.85 -28.64
C ASN A 89 5.75 -5.47 -27.98
N PHE A 90 4.77 -5.00 -28.76
CA PHE A 90 3.44 -4.67 -28.24
C PHE A 90 2.74 -5.89 -27.64
N LYS A 91 2.78 -7.04 -28.33
CA LYS A 91 2.17 -8.29 -27.86
C LYS A 91 2.85 -8.80 -26.58
N GLN A 92 4.18 -8.82 -26.56
CA GLN A 92 4.96 -9.23 -25.38
C GLN A 92 4.67 -8.31 -24.18
N PHE A 93 4.58 -7.00 -24.40
CA PHE A 93 4.24 -6.06 -23.35
C PHE A 93 2.83 -6.31 -22.80
N ARG A 94 1.83 -6.50 -23.67
CA ARG A 94 0.47 -6.85 -23.27
C ARG A 94 0.43 -8.13 -22.43
N ASP A 95 1.17 -9.16 -22.80
CA ASP A 95 1.19 -10.42 -22.05
C ASP A 95 1.86 -10.23 -20.67
N ALA A 96 3.00 -9.55 -20.62
CA ALA A 96 3.73 -9.30 -19.38
C ALA A 96 2.94 -8.42 -18.40
N ILE A 97 2.25 -7.38 -18.88
CA ILE A 97 1.51 -6.46 -18.02
C ILE A 97 0.24 -7.11 -17.43
N SER A 98 -0.29 -8.15 -18.08
CA SER A 98 -1.46 -8.90 -17.60
C SER A 98 -1.18 -9.75 -16.34
N GLU A 99 0.09 -10.06 -16.07
CA GLU A 99 0.52 -10.80 -14.88
C GLU A 99 0.67 -9.89 -13.65
N ILE A 100 0.66 -8.57 -13.83
CA ILE A 100 0.85 -7.59 -12.77
C ILE A 100 -0.51 -7.23 -12.16
N GLU A 101 -0.81 -7.80 -10.99
CA GLU A 101 -2.15 -7.72 -10.36
C GLU A 101 -2.64 -6.29 -10.10
N PHE A 102 -1.74 -5.39 -9.70
CA PHE A 102 -2.08 -4.01 -9.36
C PHE A 102 -2.11 -3.08 -10.58
N PHE A 103 -1.75 -3.54 -11.79
CA PHE A 103 -1.82 -2.72 -12.99
C PHE A 103 -3.29 -2.51 -13.42
N PRO A 104 -3.67 -1.32 -13.93
CA PRO A 104 -5.06 -1.02 -14.25
C PRO A 104 -5.61 -1.95 -15.34
N LYS A 105 -6.61 -2.77 -14.99
CA LYS A 105 -7.26 -3.72 -15.92
C LYS A 105 -7.84 -3.04 -17.16
N GLU A 106 -8.36 -1.82 -17.02
CA GLU A 106 -8.87 -1.04 -18.15
C GLU A 106 -7.79 -0.81 -19.21
N LEU A 107 -6.54 -0.55 -18.80
CA LEU A 107 -5.45 -0.33 -19.73
C LEU A 107 -5.07 -1.63 -20.46
N VAL A 108 -5.13 -2.77 -19.77
CA VAL A 108 -4.96 -4.09 -20.39
C VAL A 108 -6.05 -4.36 -21.42
N GLU A 109 -7.31 -4.09 -21.07
CA GLU A 109 -8.44 -4.24 -22.00
C GLU A 109 -8.32 -3.34 -23.24
N ARG A 110 -7.74 -2.14 -23.10
CA ARG A 110 -7.44 -1.27 -24.24
C ARG A 110 -6.37 -1.89 -25.15
N LEU A 111 -5.35 -2.56 -24.61
CA LEU A 111 -4.37 -3.29 -25.41
C LEU A 111 -5.01 -4.50 -26.11
N ASP A 112 -5.90 -5.22 -25.43
CA ASP A 112 -6.64 -6.36 -26.01
C ASP A 112 -7.44 -5.94 -27.24
N LYS A 113 -8.18 -4.83 -27.14
CA LYS A 113 -8.93 -4.29 -28.28
C LYS A 113 -8.04 -3.96 -29.47
N VAL A 114 -6.87 -3.39 -29.22
CA VAL A 114 -5.90 -3.11 -30.30
C VAL A 114 -5.40 -4.41 -30.93
N ILE A 115 -5.18 -5.47 -30.15
CA ILE A 115 -4.86 -6.83 -30.67
C ILE A 115 -6.01 -7.39 -31.51
N GLU A 116 -7.26 -7.15 -31.11
CA GLU A 116 -8.47 -7.58 -31.82
C GLU A 116 -8.74 -6.78 -33.10
N GLY A 117 -8.04 -5.66 -33.33
CA GLY A 117 -8.09 -4.88 -34.56
C GLY A 117 -8.46 -3.41 -34.39
N ASP A 118 -8.64 -2.92 -33.15
CA ASP A 118 -8.84 -1.49 -32.92
C ASP A 118 -7.60 -0.65 -33.26
N LEU A 119 -7.85 0.63 -33.54
CA LEU A 119 -6.82 1.60 -33.85
C LEU A 119 -6.00 1.95 -32.60
N ILE A 120 -4.67 1.85 -32.71
CA ILE A 120 -3.73 2.23 -31.64
C ILE A 120 -3.85 3.73 -31.33
N GLU A 121 -4.25 4.52 -32.33
CA GLU A 121 -4.57 5.94 -32.27
C GLU A 121 -5.52 6.27 -31.11
N ASN A 122 -6.53 5.43 -30.89
CA ASN A 122 -7.52 5.64 -29.84
C ASN A 122 -6.89 5.62 -28.45
N VAL A 123 -5.83 4.82 -28.28
CA VAL A 123 -5.05 4.75 -27.03
C VAL A 123 -4.02 5.87 -26.99
N ALA A 124 -3.33 6.13 -28.11
CA ALA A 124 -2.29 7.14 -28.22
C ALA A 124 -2.82 8.56 -27.90
N TYR A 125 -4.01 8.92 -28.37
CA TYR A 125 -4.62 10.22 -28.09
C TYR A 125 -5.06 10.39 -26.63
N ASP A 126 -5.29 9.29 -25.92
CA ASP A 126 -5.67 9.29 -24.51
C ASP A 126 -4.48 9.26 -23.55
N LEU A 127 -3.24 9.11 -24.04
CA LEU A 127 -2.05 8.92 -23.18
C LEU A 127 -1.88 10.01 -22.13
N GLN A 128 -2.08 11.29 -22.50
CA GLN A 128 -1.97 12.39 -21.53
C GLN A 128 -2.99 12.28 -20.40
N LYS A 129 -4.20 11.80 -20.71
CA LYS A 129 -5.24 11.57 -19.72
C LYS A 129 -4.88 10.38 -18.82
N ILE A 130 -4.42 9.28 -19.41
CA ILE A 130 -3.97 8.07 -18.70
C ILE A 130 -2.83 8.43 -17.74
N GLU A 131 -1.82 9.15 -18.20
CA GLU A 131 -0.71 9.58 -17.34
C GLU A 131 -1.20 10.46 -16.18
N SER A 132 -2.13 11.37 -16.43
CA SER A 132 -2.69 12.25 -15.38
C SER A 132 -3.56 11.49 -14.36
N GLU A 133 -4.15 10.36 -14.76
CA GLU A 133 -5.05 9.57 -13.92
C GLU A 133 -4.29 8.58 -13.03
N TYR A 134 -3.22 7.99 -13.55
CA TYR A 134 -2.51 6.90 -12.87
C TYR A 134 -1.16 7.30 -12.26
N LYS A 135 -0.54 8.39 -12.72
CA LYS A 135 0.67 8.93 -12.08
C LYS A 135 0.30 9.90 -10.97
N ARG A 136 1.04 9.81 -9.85
CA ARG A 136 1.05 10.89 -8.86
C ARG A 136 2.19 11.84 -9.21
N LEU A 137 1.84 13.12 -9.41
CA LEU A 137 2.80 14.23 -9.53
C LEU A 137 3.50 14.51 -8.20
#